data_AF-E3MWQ8-F1
#
_entry.id   AF-E3MWQ8-F1
#
_cell.length_a   1.000
_cell.length_b   1.000
_cell.length_c   1.000
_cell.angle_alpha   90.00
_cell.angle_beta   90.00
_cell.angle_gamma   90.00
#
_symmetry.space_group_name_H-M   'P 1'
#
loop_
_entity.id
_entity.type
_entity.pdbx_description
1 polymer ?
#
loop_
_entity_poly.entity_id
_entity_poly.type
_entity_poly.pdbx_seq_one_letter_code
_entity_poly.pdbx_strand_id
1 'polypeptide(L)'
;MSYWPDDAENLVHRIQDNRQDLWNDRKADLIADELQKICGNDSLYVMVYDECGGYENHSFYAATDQTIYSYRRGGCNVVIYRSMEWNSGGHDNLNIICRQVESCRYGTIPRLGRYEHFPEWLMKYRIQNSCFIGMIAKWRNAVVRSVNSNNPWGPGWWITATLYDPTTLENTDTQFLLVAGWQ
;
A
#
# COMPACT_ATOMS: atom_id res chain seq x y z
N MET A 1 -2.02 11.80 23.97
CA MET A 1 -2.37 12.61 22.78
C MET A 1 -2.44 11.63 21.62
N SER A 2 -3.58 11.57 20.93
CA SER A 2 -3.72 10.71 19.75
C SER A 2 -3.17 11.48 18.56
N TYR A 3 -2.04 11.02 18.00
CA TYR A 3 -1.43 11.59 16.80
C TYR A 3 -2.17 11.16 15.52
N TRP A 4 -3.07 10.18 15.63
CA TRP A 4 -3.80 9.59 14.51
C TRP A 4 -5.29 9.95 14.60
N PRO A 5 -5.96 10.21 13.45
CA PRO A 5 -5.37 10.32 12.10
C PRO A 5 -4.80 11.73 11.80
N ASP A 6 -5.28 12.77 12.50
CA ASP A 6 -5.14 14.17 12.08
C ASP A 6 -3.69 14.67 11.99
N ASP A 7 -2.83 14.40 12.97
CA ASP A 7 -1.44 14.89 12.94
C ASP A 7 -0.62 14.17 11.86
N ALA A 8 -0.85 12.87 11.67
CA ALA A 8 -0.22 12.08 10.60
C ALA A 8 -0.66 12.57 9.22
N GLU A 9 -1.94 12.86 9.03
CA GLU A 9 -2.48 13.39 7.78
C GLU A 9 -1.92 14.80 7.47
N ASN A 10 -1.89 15.68 8.46
CA ASN A 10 -1.31 17.01 8.32
C ASN A 10 0.19 16.98 7.97
N LEU A 11 0.93 16.04 8.56
CA LEU A 11 2.34 15.79 8.23
C LEU A 11 2.50 15.37 6.77
N VAL A 12 1.67 14.43 6.28
CA VAL A 12 1.68 13.99 4.87
C VAL A 12 1.42 15.17 3.94
N HIS A 13 0.34 15.92 4.20
CA HIS A 13 -0.04 17.08 3.41
C HIS A 13 1.10 18.11 3.32
N ARG A 14 1.71 18.43 4.46
CA ARG A 14 2.82 19.37 4.54
C ARG A 14 4.02 18.92 3.72
N ILE A 15 4.38 17.63 3.76
CA ILE A 15 5.52 17.10 3.00
C ILE A 15 5.20 17.11 1.50
N GLN A 16 4.00 16.67 1.08
CA GLN A 16 3.60 16.71 -0.32
C GLN A 16 3.69 18.13 -0.89
N ASP A 17 3.09 19.11 -0.21
CA ASP A 17 3.02 20.49 -0.69
C ASP A 17 4.37 21.19 -0.73
N ASN A 18 5.17 21.03 0.33
CA ASN A 18 6.39 21.81 0.50
C ASN A 18 7.61 21.16 -0.16
N ARG A 19 7.57 19.86 -0.45
CA ARG A 19 8.70 19.10 -1.00
C ARG A 19 8.47 18.63 -2.43
N GLN A 20 7.88 19.48 -3.26
CA GLN A 20 7.69 19.21 -4.70
C GLN A 20 9.02 19.10 -5.47
N ASP A 21 10.13 19.54 -4.87
CA ASP A 21 11.50 19.35 -5.36
C ASP A 21 11.99 17.90 -5.32
N LEU A 22 11.32 17.04 -4.56
CA LEU A 22 11.74 15.66 -4.32
C LEU A 22 10.98 14.62 -5.14
N TRP A 23 11.72 13.58 -5.52
CA TRP A 23 11.18 12.34 -6.07
C TRP A 23 10.46 11.50 -4.98
N ASN A 24 9.65 10.54 -5.43
CA ASN A 24 8.79 9.73 -4.56
C ASN A 24 9.58 8.96 -3.49
N ASP A 25 10.79 8.51 -3.79
CA ASP A 25 11.65 7.80 -2.86
C ASP A 25 12.06 8.68 -1.66
N ARG A 26 12.51 9.90 -1.93
CA ARG A 26 12.89 10.86 -0.89
C ARG A 26 11.69 11.39 -0.12
N LYS A 27 10.54 11.57 -0.77
CA LYS A 27 9.28 11.89 -0.08
C LYS A 27 8.86 10.75 0.86
N ALA A 28 8.95 9.50 0.40
CA ALA A 28 8.62 8.33 1.21
C ALA A 28 9.56 8.20 2.42
N ASP A 29 10.86 8.43 2.24
CA ASP A 29 11.84 8.44 3.33
C ASP A 29 11.49 9.51 4.37
N LEU A 30 11.21 10.75 3.96
CA LEU A 30 10.85 11.84 4.89
C LEU A 30 9.55 11.57 5.65
N ILE A 31 8.52 11.05 4.97
CA ILE A 31 7.27 10.71 5.62
C ILE A 31 7.50 9.57 6.63
N ALA A 32 8.26 8.54 6.25
CA ALA A 32 8.60 7.42 7.11
C ALA A 32 9.36 7.88 8.38
N ASP A 33 10.39 8.72 8.21
CA ASP A 33 11.20 9.25 9.32
C ASP A 33 10.37 10.09 10.30
N GLU A 34 9.46 10.92 9.79
CA GLU A 34 8.60 11.76 10.64
C GLU A 34 7.53 10.93 11.35
N LEU A 35 6.93 9.95 10.67
CA LEU A 35 5.97 9.02 11.27
C LEU A 35 6.64 8.15 12.34
N GLN A 36 7.87 7.69 12.12
CA GLN A 36 8.62 6.91 13.11
C GLN A 36 8.71 7.62 14.46
N LYS A 37 8.83 8.95 14.46
CA LYS A 37 8.97 9.77 15.68
C LYS A 37 7.67 9.87 16.48
N ILE A 38 6.51 9.73 15.82
CA ILE A 38 5.19 9.96 16.43
C ILE A 38 4.36 8.68 16.60
N CYS A 39 4.65 7.63 15.82
CA CYS A 39 3.84 6.40 15.73
C CYS A 39 4.19 5.31 16.74
N GLY A 40 5.07 5.57 17.71
CA GLY A 40 5.39 4.63 18.78
C GLY A 40 5.79 3.25 18.25
N ASN A 41 5.02 2.21 18.60
CA ASN A 41 5.26 0.82 18.20
C ASN A 41 4.31 0.32 17.10
N ASP A 42 3.47 1.19 16.54
CA ASP A 42 2.57 0.80 15.45
C ASP A 42 3.40 0.58 14.18
N SER A 43 3.14 -0.49 13.44
CA SER A 43 3.85 -0.82 12.21
C SER A 43 3.12 -0.22 11.02
N LEU A 44 3.82 0.47 10.12
CA LEU A 44 3.18 1.18 9.00
C LEU A 44 3.72 0.77 7.64
N TYR A 45 2.85 0.90 6.64
CA TYR A 45 3.24 1.14 5.26
C TYR A 45 3.10 2.60 4.90
N VAL A 46 4.12 3.14 4.24
CA VAL A 46 4.07 4.41 3.55
C VAL A 46 4.24 4.15 2.06
N MET A 47 3.22 4.47 1.27
CA MET A 47 3.20 4.32 -0.18
C MET A 47 3.18 5.70 -0.82
N VAL A 48 4.18 6.02 -1.64
CA VAL A 48 4.27 7.28 -2.39
C VAL A 48 4.43 6.97 -3.87
N TYR A 49 3.63 7.58 -4.72
CA TYR A 49 3.62 7.32 -6.16
C TYR A 49 3.15 8.54 -6.95
N ASP A 50 3.37 8.52 -8.25
CA ASP A 50 3.02 9.62 -9.14
C ASP A 50 1.52 9.91 -9.12
N GLU A 51 1.19 11.17 -9.36
CA GLU A 51 -0.18 11.64 -9.38
C GLU A 51 -1.05 10.87 -10.39
N CYS A 52 -2.15 10.31 -9.89
CA CYS A 52 -3.24 9.77 -10.68
C CYS A 52 -4.57 9.88 -9.93
N GLY A 53 -5.67 9.85 -10.67
CA GLY A 53 -7.01 9.71 -10.10
C GLY A 53 -7.74 8.49 -10.68
N GLY A 54 -8.99 8.32 -10.27
CA GLY A 54 -9.84 7.22 -10.70
C GLY A 54 -9.36 5.87 -10.16
N TYR A 55 -9.76 4.79 -10.83
CA TYR A 55 -9.42 3.42 -10.40
C TYR A 55 -8.68 2.62 -11.48
N GLU A 56 -8.19 3.29 -12.52
CA GLU A 56 -7.50 2.65 -13.65
C GLU A 56 -6.08 2.23 -13.26
N ASN A 57 -5.40 3.06 -12.47
CA ASN A 57 -3.97 2.93 -12.19
C ASN A 57 -3.66 2.69 -10.72
N HIS A 58 -4.66 2.79 -9.86
CA HIS A 58 -4.57 2.44 -8.46
C HIS A 58 -5.94 2.06 -7.92
N SER A 59 -5.96 1.26 -6.87
CA SER A 59 -7.18 0.97 -6.11
C SER A 59 -6.79 0.44 -4.75
N PHE A 60 -7.59 0.74 -3.73
CA PHE A 60 -7.31 0.35 -2.36
C PHE A 60 -8.59 -0.11 -1.68
N TYR A 61 -8.44 -1.04 -0.75
CA TYR A 61 -9.49 -1.41 0.18
C TYR A 61 -8.87 -1.61 1.57
N ALA A 62 -9.47 -0.97 2.58
CA ALA A 62 -9.12 -1.13 3.97
C ALA A 62 -10.36 -1.55 4.74
N ALA A 63 -10.24 -2.60 5.56
CA ALA A 63 -11.31 -3.07 6.44
C ALA A 63 -11.37 -2.29 7.77
N THR A 64 -10.50 -1.30 7.96
CA THR A 64 -10.34 -0.52 9.19
C THR A 64 -10.16 0.97 8.86
N ASP A 65 -10.33 1.84 9.84
CA ASP A 65 -10.05 3.28 9.79
C ASP A 65 -8.54 3.61 9.96
N GLN A 66 -7.69 2.59 9.86
CA GLN A 66 -6.23 2.69 10.04
C GLN A 66 -5.51 3.03 8.73
N THR A 67 -6.15 3.80 7.85
CA THR A 67 -5.58 4.19 6.56
C THR A 67 -5.79 5.66 6.26
N ILE A 68 -4.74 6.34 5.80
CA ILE A 68 -4.78 7.72 5.29
C ILE A 68 -4.60 7.67 3.79
N TYR A 69 -5.46 8.39 3.07
CA TYR A 69 -5.40 8.54 1.62
C TYR A 69 -5.25 10.01 1.27
N SER A 70 -4.12 10.40 0.68
CA SER A 70 -3.92 11.76 0.19
C SER A 70 -3.54 11.77 -1.28
N TYR A 71 -4.50 12.17 -2.12
CA TYR A 71 -4.38 12.09 -3.57
C TYR A 71 -4.22 13.47 -4.21
N ARG A 72 -3.40 13.52 -5.26
CA ARG A 72 -3.24 14.66 -6.18
C ARG A 72 -2.82 15.93 -5.45
N ARG A 73 -1.85 15.78 -4.56
CA ARG A 73 -1.29 16.85 -3.75
C ARG A 73 0.22 16.90 -3.92
N GLY A 74 0.75 18.10 -4.19
CA GLY A 74 2.19 18.29 -4.44
C GLY A 74 2.77 17.39 -5.54
N GLY A 75 1.97 17.10 -6.58
CA GLY A 75 2.36 16.27 -7.73
C GLY A 75 2.49 14.77 -7.46
N CYS A 76 1.95 14.27 -6.34
CA CYS A 76 2.01 12.85 -5.99
C CYS A 76 0.76 12.39 -5.24
N ASN A 77 0.68 11.08 -5.05
CA ASN A 77 -0.28 10.42 -4.19
C ASN A 77 0.46 9.75 -3.02
N VAL A 78 -0.15 9.78 -1.84
CA VAL A 78 0.35 9.10 -0.65
C VAL A 78 -0.77 8.26 -0.05
N VAL A 79 -0.45 7.01 0.29
CA VAL A 79 -1.31 6.16 1.11
C VAL A 79 -0.50 5.64 2.28
N ILE A 80 -1.06 5.75 3.49
CA ILE A 80 -0.47 5.17 4.70
C ILE A 80 -1.43 4.14 5.23
N TYR A 81 -0.94 2.93 5.45
CA TYR A 81 -1.65 1.92 6.23
C TYR A 81 -0.94 1.72 7.57
N ARG A 82 -1.69 1.73 8.67
CA ARG A 82 -1.21 1.47 10.02
C ARG A 82 -1.75 0.14 10.53
N SER A 83 -0.85 -0.66 11.07
CA SER A 83 -1.16 -1.87 11.80
C SER A 83 -0.80 -1.67 13.27
N MET A 84 -1.78 -1.93 14.14
CA MET A 84 -1.61 -1.78 15.59
C MET A 84 -1.19 -3.09 16.26
N GLU A 85 -1.38 -4.23 15.57
CA GLU A 85 -1.21 -5.55 16.16
C GLU A 85 -0.05 -6.35 15.53
N TRP A 86 0.57 -5.85 14.45
CA TRP A 86 1.64 -6.57 13.76
C TRP A 86 2.79 -6.99 14.68
N ASN A 87 3.26 -6.03 15.50
CA ASN A 87 4.39 -6.25 16.39
C ASN A 87 4.04 -7.06 17.65
N SER A 88 2.75 -7.25 17.96
CA SER A 88 2.27 -7.96 19.16
C SER A 88 1.72 -9.37 18.88
N GLY A 89 1.64 -9.79 17.61
CA GLY A 89 1.19 -11.13 17.23
C GLY A 89 0.99 -11.34 15.73
N GLY A 90 0.85 -10.27 14.95
CA GLY A 90 0.67 -10.38 13.50
C GLY A 90 1.81 -11.06 12.74
N HIS A 91 3.05 -10.95 13.25
CA HIS A 91 4.21 -11.60 12.65
C HIS A 91 4.08 -13.13 12.53
N ASP A 92 3.32 -13.80 13.41
CA ASP A 92 3.07 -15.24 13.32
C ASP A 92 2.32 -15.62 12.02
N ASN A 93 1.60 -14.65 11.43
CA ASN A 93 0.90 -14.79 10.17
C ASN A 93 1.75 -14.43 8.94
N LEU A 94 3.01 -14.01 9.11
CA LEU A 94 3.88 -13.58 8.01
C LEU A 94 3.97 -14.64 6.89
N ASN A 95 4.16 -15.90 7.26
CA ASN A 95 4.24 -17.00 6.29
C ASN A 95 2.93 -17.21 5.52
N ILE A 96 1.78 -16.95 6.15
CA ILE A 96 0.46 -17.11 5.53
C ILE A 96 0.21 -15.96 4.55
N ILE A 97 0.36 -14.72 5.00
CA ILE A 97 0.13 -13.54 4.15
C ILE A 97 1.14 -13.50 2.99
N CYS A 98 2.41 -13.86 3.24
CA CYS A 98 3.42 -13.99 2.18
C CYS A 98 2.97 -14.98 1.11
N ARG A 99 2.59 -16.22 1.48
CA ARG A 99 2.14 -17.23 0.51
C ARG A 99 0.91 -16.78 -0.27
N GLN A 100 -0.05 -16.14 0.39
CA GLN A 100 -1.27 -15.64 -0.26
C GLN A 100 -0.99 -14.52 -1.26
N VAL A 101 -0.18 -13.53 -0.87
CA VAL A 101 0.23 -12.44 -1.76
C VAL A 101 1.06 -12.99 -2.93
N GLU A 102 2.03 -13.87 -2.67
CA GLU A 102 2.85 -14.52 -3.70
C GLU A 102 2.00 -15.33 -4.70
N SER A 103 0.92 -15.97 -4.24
CA SER A 103 -0.01 -16.68 -5.13
C SER A 103 -0.70 -15.75 -6.15
N CYS A 104 -0.74 -14.44 -5.88
CA CYS A 104 -1.32 -13.44 -6.77
C CYS A 104 -0.34 -12.93 -7.84
N ARG A 105 0.91 -13.38 -7.84
CA ARG A 105 1.98 -12.85 -8.73
C ARG A 105 1.67 -12.99 -10.21
N TYR A 106 0.97 -14.05 -10.61
CA TYR A 106 0.58 -14.35 -11.98
C TYR A 106 -0.86 -14.88 -12.02
N GLY A 107 -1.55 -14.69 -13.15
CA GLY A 107 -2.86 -15.34 -13.42
C GLY A 107 -4.01 -14.99 -12.45
N THR A 108 -3.83 -13.99 -11.58
CA THR A 108 -4.83 -13.63 -10.57
C THR A 108 -5.49 -12.28 -10.85
N ILE A 109 -4.72 -11.30 -11.32
CA ILE A 109 -5.22 -9.95 -11.58
C ILE A 109 -5.51 -9.82 -13.08
N PRO A 110 -6.77 -9.76 -13.52
CA PRO A 110 -7.09 -9.57 -14.93
C PRO A 110 -6.78 -8.14 -15.38
N ARG A 111 -6.54 -7.96 -16.68
CA ARG A 111 -6.55 -6.65 -17.31
C ARG A 111 -7.98 -6.09 -17.34
N LEU A 112 -8.22 -5.02 -16.59
CA LEU A 112 -9.51 -4.34 -16.49
C LEU A 112 -9.37 -2.85 -16.83
N GLY A 113 -10.49 -2.22 -17.19
CA GLY A 113 -10.53 -0.76 -17.34
C GLY A 113 -10.48 -0.02 -16.00
N ARG A 114 -10.99 -0.63 -14.91
CA ARG A 114 -11.04 -0.07 -13.56
C ARG A 114 -10.94 -1.18 -12.51
N TYR A 115 -10.33 -0.88 -11.37
CA TYR A 115 -10.06 -1.83 -10.28
C TYR A 115 -10.78 -1.48 -8.96
N GLU A 116 -11.82 -0.64 -8.98
CA GLU A 116 -12.49 -0.08 -7.77
C GLU A 116 -12.81 -1.12 -6.68
N HIS A 117 -13.36 -2.28 -7.04
CA HIS A 117 -13.72 -3.35 -6.08
C HIS A 117 -12.75 -4.53 -6.07
N PHE A 118 -11.67 -4.47 -6.86
CA PHE A 118 -10.76 -5.60 -7.00
C PHE A 118 -9.92 -5.88 -5.75
N PRO A 119 -9.40 -4.85 -5.02
CA PRO A 119 -8.75 -5.05 -3.73
C PRO A 119 -9.64 -5.73 -2.67
N GLU A 120 -10.93 -5.37 -2.62
CA GLU A 120 -11.90 -6.02 -1.73
C GLU A 120 -12.09 -7.51 -2.10
N TRP A 121 -12.19 -7.81 -3.41
CA TRP A 121 -12.26 -9.18 -3.89
C TRP A 121 -10.98 -9.98 -3.53
N LEU A 122 -9.80 -9.39 -3.68
CA LEU A 122 -8.53 -10.01 -3.28
C LEU A 122 -8.51 -10.31 -1.79
N MET A 123 -8.89 -9.36 -0.94
CA MET A 123 -8.97 -9.56 0.51
C MET A 123 -9.90 -10.72 0.88
N LYS A 124 -11.07 -10.79 0.24
CA LYS A 124 -12.09 -11.80 0.53
C LYS A 124 -11.71 -13.21 0.07
N TYR A 125 -11.09 -13.33 -1.11
CA TYR A 125 -10.96 -14.62 -1.80
C TYR A 125 -9.52 -15.11 -2.01
N ARG A 126 -8.50 -14.24 -1.88
CA ARG A 126 -7.10 -14.60 -2.15
C ARG A 126 -6.17 -14.33 -0.98
N ILE A 127 -6.30 -13.18 -0.33
CA ILE A 127 -5.41 -12.68 0.72
C ILE A 127 -6.24 -12.46 1.98
N GLN A 128 -6.69 -13.58 2.55
CA GLN A 128 -7.56 -13.60 3.72
C GLN A 128 -6.82 -13.15 4.98
N ASN A 129 -7.57 -12.68 5.97
CA ASN A 129 -7.03 -12.14 7.23
C ASN A 129 -6.09 -10.93 7.01
N SER A 130 -6.16 -10.28 5.85
CA SER A 130 -5.61 -8.94 5.65
C SER A 130 -6.67 -7.90 5.99
N CYS A 131 -6.22 -6.73 6.44
CA CYS A 131 -7.06 -5.57 6.73
C CYS A 131 -6.80 -4.41 5.76
N PHE A 132 -5.84 -4.58 4.85
CA PHE A 132 -5.53 -3.64 3.79
C PHE A 132 -5.06 -4.37 2.54
N ILE A 133 -5.60 -4.00 1.37
CA ILE A 133 -5.08 -4.36 0.06
C ILE A 133 -4.94 -3.09 -0.77
N GLY A 134 -3.73 -2.86 -1.27
CA GLY A 134 -3.42 -1.76 -2.18
C GLY A 134 -2.88 -2.26 -3.50
N MET A 135 -3.33 -1.65 -4.58
CA MET A 135 -2.90 -1.93 -5.94
C MET A 135 -2.47 -0.62 -6.58
N ILE A 136 -1.23 -0.53 -7.07
CA ILE A 136 -0.71 0.64 -7.78
C ILE A 136 0.01 0.17 -9.05
N ALA A 137 -0.34 0.72 -10.21
CA ALA A 137 0.32 0.38 -11.46
C ALA A 137 1.82 0.68 -11.36
N LYS A 138 2.67 -0.27 -11.74
CA LYS A 138 4.12 -0.20 -11.49
C LYS A 138 4.79 1.02 -12.14
N TRP A 139 4.30 1.44 -13.30
CA TRP A 139 4.81 2.61 -14.03
C TRP A 139 4.49 3.96 -13.38
N ARG A 140 3.70 3.98 -12.29
CA ARG A 140 3.47 5.16 -11.45
C ARG A 140 4.61 5.44 -10.46
N ASN A 141 5.77 4.80 -10.65
CA ASN A 141 6.97 5.00 -9.82
C ASN A 141 6.68 4.87 -8.32
N ALA A 142 5.92 3.82 -7.97
CA ALA A 142 5.47 3.59 -6.61
C ALA A 142 6.62 3.12 -5.70
N VAL A 143 6.72 3.77 -4.55
CA VAL A 143 7.68 3.47 -3.51
C VAL A 143 6.93 3.05 -2.25
N VAL A 144 7.33 1.92 -1.67
CA VAL A 144 6.84 1.45 -0.36
C VAL A 144 7.97 1.57 0.66
N ARG A 145 7.64 2.09 1.84
CA ARG A 145 8.48 2.02 3.04
C ARG A 145 7.71 1.34 4.15
N SER A 146 8.43 0.50 4.88
CA SER A 146 7.98 0.00 6.17
C SER A 146 8.51 0.90 7.27
N VAL A 147 7.66 1.19 8.26
CA VAL A 147 8.03 1.97 9.46
C VAL A 147 7.71 1.14 10.69
N ASN A 148 8.62 1.13 11.67
CA ASN A 148 8.43 0.49 12.98
C ASN A 148 7.97 -0.97 12.93
N SER A 149 8.38 -1.72 11.90
CA SER A 149 8.06 -3.13 11.77
C SER A 149 9.22 -4.01 12.22
N ASN A 150 8.92 -5.11 12.89
CA ASN A 150 9.88 -6.18 13.18
C ASN A 150 10.29 -7.01 11.93
N ASN A 151 9.76 -6.67 10.75
CA ASN A 151 10.01 -7.31 9.47
C ASN A 151 10.41 -6.25 8.44
N PRO A 152 11.46 -6.44 7.62
CA PRO A 152 11.79 -5.51 6.55
C PRO A 152 10.63 -5.36 5.55
N TRP A 153 9.79 -6.39 5.45
CA TRP A 153 8.56 -6.36 4.69
C TRP A 153 7.35 -5.84 5.48
N GLY A 154 7.52 -4.90 6.41
CA GLY A 154 6.41 -4.20 7.08
C GLY A 154 5.30 -5.07 7.68
N PRO A 155 4.12 -4.47 7.93
CA PRO A 155 2.98 -5.18 8.49
C PRO A 155 2.27 -6.09 7.48
N GLY A 156 2.98 -6.97 6.79
CA GLY A 156 2.41 -7.88 5.80
C GLY A 156 3.38 -8.29 4.69
N TRP A 157 2.97 -8.11 3.43
CA TRP A 157 3.78 -8.45 2.25
C TRP A 157 3.38 -7.65 1.00
N TRP A 158 4.31 -7.42 0.08
CA TRP A 158 4.03 -6.81 -1.22
C TRP A 158 4.90 -7.40 -2.30
N ILE A 159 4.35 -7.40 -3.51
CA ILE A 159 4.98 -7.93 -4.71
C ILE A 159 4.70 -7.06 -5.91
N THR A 160 5.46 -7.28 -6.99
CA THR A 160 5.00 -6.93 -8.33
C THR A 160 4.21 -8.11 -8.90
N ALA A 161 2.92 -7.91 -9.11
CA ALA A 161 2.02 -8.85 -9.76
C ALA A 161 1.83 -8.48 -11.25
N THR A 162 1.77 -9.49 -12.10
CA THR A 162 1.59 -9.34 -13.55
C THR A 162 0.13 -9.58 -13.91
N LEU A 163 -0.45 -8.67 -14.70
CA LEU A 163 -1.83 -8.80 -15.14
C LEU A 163 -1.93 -9.87 -16.22
N TYR A 164 -3.05 -10.58 -16.28
CA TYR A 164 -3.35 -11.51 -17.38
C TYR A 164 -4.48 -10.97 -18.28
N ASP A 165 -4.46 -11.33 -19.55
CA ASP A 165 -5.55 -11.04 -20.49
C ASP A 165 -6.71 -12.02 -20.23
N PRO A 166 -7.93 -11.55 -19.92
CA PRO A 166 -9.05 -12.45 -19.61
C PRO A 166 -9.54 -13.25 -20.82
N THR A 167 -9.17 -12.89 -22.05
CA THR A 167 -9.54 -13.57 -23.29
C THR A 167 -8.54 -14.67 -23.63
N THR A 168 -7.23 -14.38 -23.59
CA THR A 168 -6.19 -15.34 -23.95
C THR A 168 -5.68 -16.16 -22.76
N LEU A 169 -5.94 -15.69 -21.54
CA LEU A 169 -5.41 -16.24 -20.28
C LEU A 169 -3.88 -16.15 -20.15
N GLU A 170 -3.23 -15.36 -21.01
CA GLU A 170 -1.79 -15.15 -20.99
C GLU A 170 -1.43 -13.94 -20.12
N ASN A 171 -0.23 -13.97 -19.53
CA ASN A 171 0.31 -12.81 -18.83
C ASN A 171 0.59 -11.67 -19.83
N THR A 172 0.31 -10.45 -19.40
CA THR A 172 0.59 -9.21 -20.13
C THR A 172 1.89 -8.58 -19.64
N ASP A 173 2.38 -7.56 -20.35
CA ASP A 173 3.52 -6.74 -19.85
C ASP A 173 3.10 -5.73 -18.78
N THR A 174 1.81 -5.61 -18.47
CA THR A 174 1.32 -4.67 -17.46
C THR A 174 1.47 -5.26 -16.06
N GLN A 175 2.03 -4.48 -15.15
CA GLN A 175 2.29 -4.90 -13.78
C GLN A 175 1.73 -3.92 -12.75
N PHE A 176 1.31 -4.46 -11.61
CA PHE A 176 0.89 -3.70 -10.45
C PHE A 176 1.79 -4.07 -9.25
N LEU A 177 2.16 -3.07 -8.47
CA LEU A 177 2.56 -3.25 -7.09
C LEU A 177 1.30 -3.63 -6.30
N LEU A 178 1.30 -4.82 -5.73
CA LEU A 178 0.27 -5.34 -4.85
C LEU A 178 0.80 -5.34 -3.43
N VAL A 179 0.14 -4.63 -2.52
CA VAL A 179 0.50 -4.51 -1.11
C VAL A 179 -0.62 -5.08 -0.26
N ALA A 180 -0.29 -5.95 0.70
CA ALA A 180 -1.23 -6.44 1.69
C ALA A 180 -0.75 -6.13 3.11
N GLY A 181 -1.67 -5.61 3.90
CA GLY A 181 -1.47 -5.29 5.31
C GLY A 181 -2.29 -6.19 6.23
N TRP A 182 -1.66 -6.68 7.29
CA TRP A 182 -2.31 -7.35 8.42
C TRP A 182 -2.62 -6.33 9.51
N GLN A 183 -3.64 -6.60 10.36
CA GLN A 183 -4.19 -5.65 11.35
C GLN A 183 -3.18 -5.04 12.32
#